data_AF-A0A2W5YPF9-F1
#
_entry.id   AF-A0A2W5YPF9-F1
#
_cell.length_a   1.000
_cell.length_b   1.000
_cell.length_c   1.000
_cell.angle_alpha   90.00
_cell.angle_beta   90.00
_cell.angle_gamma   90.00
#
_symmetry.space_group_name_H-M   'P 1'
#
loop_
_entity.id
_entity.type
_entity.pdbx_description
1 polymer ?
#
loop_
_entity_poly.entity_id
_entity_poly.type
_entity_poly.pdbx_seq_one_letter_code
_entity_poly.pdbx_strand_id
1 'polypeptide(L)'
;MAFGITNALPDTTLQLRDVHGAIVRENDDWMTDQQAELEATGLQPSNSKEAALVATIPPGQYTAQVRGKPEGTGIGVVEIYFLQ
;
A
#
# COMPACT_ATOMS: atom_id res chain seq x y z
N MET A 1 -12.62 -7.15 9.71
CA MET A 1 -11.43 -7.87 10.23
C MET A 1 -10.62 -8.31 9.02
N ALA A 2 -9.72 -7.46 8.55
CA ALA A 2 -8.94 -7.75 7.35
C ALA A 2 -7.91 -8.85 7.70
N PHE A 3 -7.94 -9.96 6.95
CA PHE A 3 -6.93 -11.03 6.95
C PHE A 3 -6.67 -11.84 8.24
N GLY A 4 -7.46 -11.68 9.30
CA GLY A 4 -7.23 -12.43 10.55
C GLY A 4 -5.94 -12.07 11.27
N ILE A 5 -5.35 -10.92 10.93
CA ILE A 5 -4.12 -10.40 11.54
C ILE A 5 -4.48 -9.85 12.92
N THR A 6 -3.85 -10.41 13.96
CA THR A 6 -3.95 -9.86 15.30
C THR A 6 -3.00 -8.68 15.45
N ASN A 7 -3.47 -7.59 16.07
CA ASN A 7 -2.68 -6.36 16.26
C ASN A 7 -2.18 -5.73 14.94
N ALA A 8 -3.06 -5.64 13.94
CA ALA A 8 -2.76 -4.95 12.68
C ALA A 8 -2.47 -3.45 12.93
N LEU A 9 -1.62 -2.85 12.09
CA LEU A 9 -1.42 -1.41 12.11
C LEU A 9 -2.75 -0.68 11.85
N PRO A 10 -3.12 0.33 12.65
CA PRO A 10 -4.42 1.00 12.53
C PRO A 10 -4.51 1.99 11.37
N ASP A 11 -3.36 2.52 10.93
CA ASP A 11 -3.22 3.53 9.89
C ASP A 11 -1.85 3.32 9.22
N THR A 12 -1.85 3.00 7.93
CA THR A 12 -0.65 2.57 7.19
C THR A 12 -0.32 3.51 6.05
N THR A 13 0.97 3.80 5.87
CA THR A 13 1.52 4.36 4.62
C THR A 13 2.23 3.27 3.82
N LEU A 14 2.15 3.37 2.49
CA LEU A 14 2.83 2.52 1.53
C LEU A 14 3.73 3.36 0.62
N GLN A 15 4.98 2.96 0.48
CA GLN A 15 5.94 3.58 -0.43
C GLN A 15 6.49 2.54 -1.41
N LEU A 16 6.49 2.89 -2.68
CA LEU A 16 7.23 2.20 -3.73
C LEU A 16 8.56 2.91 -3.94
N ARG A 17 9.67 2.18 -3.78
CA ARG A 17 11.02 2.71 -3.93
C ARG A 17 11.77 2.02 -5.07
N ASP A 18 12.55 2.79 -5.81
CA ASP A 18 13.43 2.25 -6.85
C ASP A 18 14.69 1.58 -6.25
N VAL A 19 15.55 1.06 -7.12
CA VAL A 19 16.81 0.40 -6.74
C VAL A 19 17.79 1.32 -5.99
N HIS A 20 17.67 2.64 -6.14
CA HIS A 20 18.48 3.64 -5.43
C HIS A 20 17.82 4.10 -4.12
N GLY A 21 16.65 3.55 -3.78
CA GLY A 21 15.87 3.91 -2.61
C GLY A 21 15.04 5.19 -2.77
N ALA A 22 15.00 5.81 -3.96
CA ALA A 22 14.18 6.97 -4.23
C ALA A 22 12.69 6.58 -4.24
N ILE A 23 11.84 7.45 -3.69
CA ILE A 23 10.39 7.24 -3.69
C ILE A 23 9.88 7.46 -5.11
N VAL A 24 9.32 6.41 -5.69
CA VAL A 24 8.64 6.43 -6.99
C VAL A 24 7.19 6.87 -6.82
N ARG A 25 6.54 6.36 -5.77
CA ARG A 25 5.16 6.67 -5.40
C ARG A 25 4.94 6.38 -3.93
N GLU A 26 4.03 7.11 -3.31
CA GLU A 26 3.59 6.86 -1.95
C GLU A 26 2.09 7.09 -1.82
N ASN A 27 1.46 6.38 -0.88
CA ASN A 27 0.07 6.62 -0.51
C ASN A 27 -0.15 6.29 0.97
N ASP A 28 -1.19 6.88 1.55
CA ASP A 28 -1.58 6.80 2.96
C ASP A 28 -3.00 6.25 3.11
N ASP A 29 -3.98 6.93 2.51
CA ASP A 29 -5.37 6.49 2.47
C ASP A 29 -5.69 6.10 1.02
N TRP A 30 -6.06 4.84 0.77
CA TRP A 30 -6.23 4.35 -0.61
C TRP A 30 -7.22 5.16 -1.47
N MET A 31 -8.17 5.84 -0.82
CA MET A 31 -9.21 6.64 -1.48
C MET A 31 -8.76 8.04 -1.92
N THR A 32 -7.58 8.53 -1.52
CA THR A 32 -7.23 9.95 -1.78
C THR A 32 -6.90 10.25 -3.23
N ASP A 33 -6.13 9.37 -3.88
CA ASP A 33 -5.53 9.67 -5.18
C ASP A 33 -6.01 8.73 -6.29
N GLN A 34 -6.15 7.43 -5.98
CA GLN A 34 -6.36 6.37 -6.98
C GLN A 34 -7.65 5.58 -6.74
N GLN A 35 -8.66 6.17 -6.10
CA GLN A 35 -9.87 5.46 -5.69
C GLN A 35 -10.51 4.67 -6.85
N ALA A 36 -10.81 5.35 -7.97
CA ALA A 36 -11.47 4.70 -9.10
C ALA A 36 -10.62 3.60 -9.76
N GLU A 37 -9.29 3.79 -9.82
CA GLU A 37 -8.37 2.81 -10.38
C GLU A 37 -8.28 1.57 -9.47
N LEU A 38 -8.17 1.77 -8.16
CA LEU A 38 -8.15 0.70 -7.16
C LEU A 38 -9.49 -0.04 -7.10
N GLU A 39 -10.62 0.66 -7.15
CA GLU A 39 -11.95 0.04 -7.23
C GLU A 39 -12.11 -0.80 -8.49
N ALA A 40 -11.56 -0.33 -9.62
CA ALA A 40 -11.58 -1.10 -10.88
C ALA A 40 -10.78 -2.41 -10.78
N THR A 41 -9.78 -2.50 -9.90
CA THR A 41 -9.06 -3.76 -9.65
C THR A 41 -9.85 -4.76 -8.81
N GLY A 42 -10.78 -4.29 -7.98
CA GLY A 42 -11.45 -5.10 -6.96
C GLY A 42 -10.56 -5.54 -5.79
N LEU A 43 -9.34 -5.00 -5.71
CA LEU A 43 -8.33 -5.31 -4.68
C LEU A 43 -8.16 -4.18 -3.65
N GLN A 44 -9.04 -3.19 -3.66
CA GLN A 44 -8.99 -2.08 -2.72
C GLN A 44 -9.15 -2.57 -1.27
N PRO A 45 -8.42 -1.97 -0.30
CA PRO A 45 -8.60 -2.27 1.11
C PRO A 45 -10.02 -1.94 1.60
N SER A 46 -10.53 -2.72 2.55
CA SER A 46 -11.85 -2.49 3.14
C SER A 46 -11.87 -1.33 4.14
N ASN A 47 -10.72 -1.02 4.75
CA ASN A 47 -10.56 0.10 5.66
C ASN A 47 -10.01 1.32 4.88
N SER A 48 -10.60 2.49 5.09
CA SER A 48 -10.15 3.73 4.43
C SER A 48 -8.78 4.22 4.92
N LYS A 49 -8.30 3.73 6.07
CA LYS A 49 -6.97 4.01 6.64
C LYS A 49 -5.86 3.04 6.24
N GLU A 50 -6.16 2.15 5.30
CA GLU A 50 -5.17 1.29 4.69
C GLU A 50 -4.65 1.93 3.39
N ALA A 51 -3.35 1.80 3.13
CA ALA A 51 -2.73 2.29 1.91
C ALA A 51 -2.79 1.25 0.80
N ALA A 52 -3.08 1.71 -0.41
CA ALA A 52 -2.90 0.92 -1.63
C ALA A 52 -2.46 1.85 -2.77
N LEU A 53 -1.74 1.29 -3.74
CA LEU A 53 -1.31 2.02 -4.93
C LEU A 53 -1.42 1.13 -6.16
N VAL A 54 -1.72 1.74 -7.30
CA VAL A 54 -1.56 1.13 -8.63
C VAL A 54 -0.46 1.90 -9.35
N ALA A 55 0.48 1.19 -9.96
CA ALA A 55 1.57 1.82 -10.68
C ALA A 55 1.97 0.99 -11.89
N THR A 56 2.09 1.66 -13.05
CA THR A 56 2.82 1.13 -14.20
C THR A 56 4.28 1.56 -14.08
N ILE A 57 5.18 0.59 -13.98
CA ILE A 57 6.61 0.83 -13.79
C ILE A 57 7.43 0.07 -14.85
N PRO A 58 8.59 0.62 -15.29
CA PRO A 58 9.52 -0.12 -16.11
C PRO A 58 10.00 -1.41 -15.42
N PRO A 59 10.45 -2.43 -16.18
CA PRO A 59 11.08 -3.60 -15.59
C PRO A 59 12.32 -3.20 -14.78
N GLY A 60 12.43 -3.71 -13.55
CA GLY A 60 13.53 -3.40 -12.66
C GLY A 60 13.30 -3.92 -11.24
N GLN A 61 14.26 -3.65 -10.36
CA GLN A 61 14.13 -3.98 -8.94
C GLN A 61 13.48 -2.80 -8.19
N TYR A 62 12.45 -3.12 -7.42
CA TYR A 62 11.72 -2.17 -6.59
C TYR A 62 11.50 -2.76 -5.19
N THR A 63 11.31 -1.88 -4.22
CA THR A 63 10.94 -2.26 -2.85
C THR A 63 9.60 -1.64 -2.50
N ALA A 64 8.65 -2.45 -2.03
CA ALA A 64 7.43 -1.98 -1.38
C ALA A 64 7.68 -1.89 0.13
N GLN A 65 7.47 -0.72 0.71
CA GLN A 65 7.67 -0.46 2.13
C GLN A 65 6.37 -0.01 2.78
N VAL A 66 5.87 -0.78 3.74
CA VAL A 66 4.73 -0.40 4.59
C VAL A 66 5.23 0.14 5.92
N ARG A 67 4.56 1.17 6.44
CA ARG A 67 4.84 1.75 7.75
C ARG A 67 3.54 2.21 8.41
N GLY A 68 3.47 2.17 9.74
CA GLY A 68 2.41 2.87 10.47
C GLY A 68 2.68 4.37 10.60
N LYS A 69 1.63 5.14 10.87
CA LYS A 69 1.76 6.53 11.39
C LYS A 69 2.61 6.57 12.67
N PRO A 70 3.17 7.74 13.04
CA PRO A 70 3.84 7.92 14.33
C PRO A 70 2.96 7.41 15.48
N GLU A 71 3.59 6.80 16.50
CA GLU A 71 2.93 6.14 17.64
C GLU A 71 2.09 4.89 17.31
N GLY A 72 1.91 4.54 16.03
CA GLY A 72 1.28 3.29 15.60
C GLY A 72 2.25 2.12 15.68
N THR A 73 1.89 1.09 16.44
CA THR A 73 2.61 -0.20 16.47
C THR A 73 1.67 -1.33 16.09
N GLY A 74 2.19 -2.35 15.41
CA GLY A 74 1.37 -3.43 14.90
C GLY A 74 2.04 -4.16 13.75
N ILE A 75 1.30 -5.11 13.20
CA ILE A 75 1.69 -5.90 12.03
C ILE A 75 1.19 -5.20 10.77
N GLY A 76 2.10 -4.93 9.84
CA GLY A 76 1.77 -4.54 8.47
C GLY A 76 1.98 -5.72 7.53
N VAL A 77 1.07 -5.91 6.58
CA VAL A 77 1.20 -6.89 5.49
C VAL A 77 1.18 -6.14 4.17
N VAL A 78 2.05 -6.54 3.26
CA VAL A 78 2.10 -6.03 1.89
C VAL A 78 1.74 -7.17 0.97
N GLU A 79 0.72 -6.95 0.14
CA GLU A 79 0.36 -7.84 -0.96
C GLU A 79 0.72 -7.15 -2.27
N ILE A 80 1.24 -7.91 -3.23
CA ILE A 80 1.67 -7.41 -4.54
C ILE A 80 0.97 -8.24 -5.61
N TYR A 81 0.27 -7.55 -6.50
CA TYR A 81 -0.50 -8.16 -7.59
C TYR A 81 0.01 -7.63 -8.93
N PHE A 82 0.13 -8.51 -9.92
CA PHE A 82 0.32 -8.12 -11.30
C PHE A 82 -1.05 -7.97 -11.95
N LEU A 83 -1.42 -6.75 -12.34
CA LEU A 83 -2.67 -6.45 -13.03
C LEU A 83 -2.51 -6.77 -14.53
N GLN A 84 -3.54 -7.35 -15.14
CA GLN A 84 -3.59 -7.71 -16.56
C GLN A 84 -4.52 -6.78 -17.36
#